data_AF-A0A2D9RPV8-F1
#
_entry.id   AF-A0A2D9RPV8-F1
#
_cell.length_a   1.000
_cell.length_b   1.000
_cell.length_c   1.000
_cell.angle_alpha   90.00
_cell.angle_beta   90.00
_cell.angle_gamma   90.00
#
_symmetry.space_group_name_H-M   'P 1'
#
loop_
_entity.id
_entity.type
_entity.pdbx_description
1 polymer ?
#
loop_
_entity_poly.entity_id
_entity_poly.type
_entity_poly.pdbx_seq_one_letter_code
_entity_poly.pdbx_strand_id
1 'polypeptide(L)'
;MKDVWVSENLWQLMAALLAMRWFDPSALSGLALISLSLGVLAFFVYGLVCKGLRRRSALSKVVVGALGFQVFHFLEHGLQLGYWFFNTKQKPWLTPWAQTGVDGLAFWCQIWPGSGGAEQRGAELLHLVGNTIFLVGVLALFVLARETGTRNRSAQGAVLFQGLHFLEHSLLTATVFATGTGWGASTMFGRWSGSELSSHRVWWHFTVNGIATAIALSALVAVMRSGGLPSISKVKSQSAPISLRRFFALSFLGLAALQIFPFVLGSVAGDPAPRVRNLMLLDVLSPGAWWHLADPYVLIPVLLLVAMWRMPKHVLLSSGD
;
A
#
# COMPACT_ATOMS: atom_id res chain seq x y z
N MET A 1 28.07 -31.43 26.70
CA MET A 1 26.62 -31.56 26.41
C MET A 1 26.03 -30.37 25.66
N LYS A 2 26.63 -29.17 25.65
CA LYS A 2 26.14 -28.02 24.85
C LYS A 2 26.60 -28.03 23.38
N ASP A 3 27.72 -28.69 23.06
CA ASP A 3 28.31 -28.63 21.71
C ASP A 3 27.64 -29.56 20.67
N VAL A 4 26.92 -30.59 21.13
CA VAL A 4 26.20 -31.54 20.25
C VAL A 4 24.90 -30.92 19.72
N TRP A 5 24.29 -29.99 20.47
CA TRP A 5 23.02 -29.36 20.09
C TRP A 5 23.17 -28.30 19.00
N VAL A 6 24.35 -27.71 18.85
CA VAL A 6 24.60 -26.70 17.80
C VAL A 6 24.85 -27.37 16.45
N SER A 7 25.50 -28.54 16.42
CA SER A 7 25.86 -29.21 15.16
C SER A 7 24.66 -29.85 14.46
N GLU A 8 23.72 -30.47 15.18
CA GLU A 8 22.52 -31.06 14.56
C GLU A 8 21.61 -30.00 13.94
N ASN A 9 21.41 -28.86 14.61
CA ASN A 9 20.60 -27.76 14.07
C ASN A 9 21.27 -27.10 12.85
N LEU A 10 22.61 -26.98 12.85
CA LEU A 10 23.34 -26.45 11.71
C LEU A 10 23.27 -27.39 10.50
N TRP A 11 23.40 -28.70 10.72
CA TRP A 11 23.31 -29.70 9.66
C TRP A 11 21.90 -29.82 9.09
N GLN A 12 20.86 -29.74 9.92
CA GLN A 12 19.47 -29.69 9.43
C GLN A 12 19.20 -28.41 8.65
N LEU A 13 19.73 -27.26 9.09
CA LEU A 13 19.63 -26.00 8.35
C LEU A 13 20.38 -26.09 7.02
N MET A 14 21.60 -26.62 7.00
CA MET A 14 22.40 -26.78 5.77
C MET A 14 21.79 -27.80 4.82
N ALA A 15 21.28 -28.93 5.33
CA ALA A 15 20.56 -29.92 4.52
C ALA A 15 19.25 -29.35 3.97
N ALA A 16 18.52 -28.55 4.74
CA ALA A 16 17.34 -27.83 4.25
C ALA A 16 17.72 -26.78 3.18
N LEU A 17 18.80 -26.03 3.37
CA LEU A 17 19.32 -25.06 2.39
C LEU A 17 19.83 -25.75 1.11
N LEU A 18 20.41 -26.94 1.21
CA LEU A 18 20.86 -27.73 0.05
C LEU A 18 19.71 -28.47 -0.65
N ALA A 19 18.67 -28.84 0.09
CA ALA A 19 17.44 -29.45 -0.44
C ALA A 19 16.46 -28.40 -1.01
N MET A 20 16.62 -27.12 -0.64
CA MET A 20 15.93 -26.02 -1.31
C MET A 20 16.32 -26.04 -2.78
N ARG A 21 15.32 -26.28 -3.63
CA ARG A 21 15.45 -26.18 -5.07
C ARG A 21 15.68 -24.72 -5.42
N TRP A 22 16.92 -24.23 -5.35
CA TRP A 22 17.29 -22.84 -5.70
C TRP A 22 16.92 -22.47 -7.14
N PHE A 23 16.68 -23.48 -7.98
CA PHE A 23 16.19 -23.35 -9.35
C PHE A 23 14.66 -23.46 -9.46
N ASP A 24 13.94 -23.53 -8.34
CA ASP A 24 12.48 -23.38 -8.33
C ASP A 24 12.17 -21.93 -8.76
N PRO A 25 11.43 -21.74 -9.87
CA PRO A 25 11.05 -20.42 -10.35
C PRO A 25 10.38 -19.56 -9.27
N SER A 26 9.68 -20.19 -8.33
CA SER A 26 9.02 -19.53 -7.21
C SER A 26 10.05 -18.88 -6.28
N ALA A 27 11.05 -19.62 -5.80
CA ALA A 27 12.09 -19.10 -4.91
C ALA A 27 12.83 -17.89 -5.51
N LEU A 28 13.19 -17.99 -6.79
CA LEU A 28 13.85 -16.93 -7.55
C LEU A 28 12.96 -15.69 -7.70
N SER A 29 11.67 -15.86 -7.99
CA SER A 29 10.74 -14.73 -8.11
C SER A 29 10.55 -13.98 -6.78
N GLY A 30 10.43 -14.69 -5.66
CA GLY A 30 10.36 -14.09 -4.33
C GLY A 30 11.62 -13.31 -3.97
N LEU A 31 12.80 -13.89 -4.25
CA LEU A 31 14.08 -13.21 -4.04
C LEU A 31 14.19 -11.96 -4.92
N ALA A 32 13.80 -12.04 -6.18
CA ALA A 32 13.81 -10.91 -7.10
C ALA A 32 12.93 -9.75 -6.60
N LEU A 33 11.75 -10.03 -6.05
CA LEU A 33 10.86 -9.02 -5.45
C LEU A 33 11.48 -8.35 -4.22
N ILE A 34 12.08 -9.13 -3.32
CA ILE A 34 12.78 -8.61 -2.14
C ILE A 34 13.97 -7.73 -2.59
N SER A 35 14.80 -8.23 -3.50
CA SER A 35 15.94 -7.49 -4.05
C SER A 35 15.52 -6.23 -4.77
N LEU A 36 14.41 -6.24 -5.51
CA LEU A 36 13.86 -5.05 -6.16
C LEU A 36 13.49 -3.98 -5.12
N SER A 37 12.76 -4.36 -4.07
CA SER A 37 12.37 -3.44 -3.00
C SER A 37 13.59 -2.81 -2.31
N LEU A 38 14.56 -3.65 -1.93
CA LEU A 38 15.81 -3.20 -1.32
C LEU A 38 16.63 -2.31 -2.27
N GLY A 39 16.67 -2.65 -3.55
CA GLY A 39 17.35 -1.86 -4.58
C GLY A 39 16.74 -0.47 -4.76
N VAL A 40 15.40 -0.37 -4.79
CA VAL A 40 14.67 0.91 -4.84
C VAL A 40 14.97 1.75 -3.60
N LEU A 41 14.94 1.15 -2.41
CA LEU A 41 15.28 1.83 -1.16
C LEU A 41 16.74 2.32 -1.14
N ALA A 42 17.69 1.46 -1.52
CA ALA A 42 19.10 1.82 -1.59
C ALA A 42 19.34 2.96 -2.57
N PHE A 43 18.68 2.95 -3.73
CA PHE A 43 18.80 4.00 -4.72
C PHE A 43 18.17 5.32 -4.27
N PHE A 44 17.10 5.27 -3.48
CA PHE A 44 16.55 6.44 -2.80
C PHE A 44 17.53 7.03 -1.78
N VAL A 45 18.11 6.20 -0.90
CA VAL A 45 19.12 6.62 0.08
C VAL A 45 20.33 7.25 -0.62
N TYR A 46 20.81 6.62 -1.70
CA TYR A 46 21.86 7.18 -2.55
C TYR A 46 21.49 8.58 -3.07
N GLY A 47 20.24 8.75 -3.52
CA GLY A 47 19.72 10.05 -3.95
C GLY A 47 19.72 11.10 -2.83
N LEU A 48 19.37 10.72 -1.60
CA LEU A 48 19.39 11.63 -0.44
C LEU A 48 20.80 12.10 -0.06
N VAL A 49 21.81 11.22 -0.19
CA VAL A 49 23.22 11.51 0.14
C VAL A 49 23.90 12.33 -0.96
N CYS A 50 23.49 12.16 -2.22
CA CYS A 50 24.03 12.92 -3.34
C CYS A 50 23.70 14.43 -3.25
N LYS A 51 24.42 15.24 -4.04
CA LYS A 51 24.18 16.68 -4.20
C LYS A 51 23.91 17.05 -5.66
N GLY A 52 23.22 18.17 -5.86
CA GLY A 52 22.98 18.77 -7.18
C GLY A 52 22.32 17.83 -8.18
N LEU A 53 22.84 17.80 -9.42
CA LEU A 53 22.24 17.05 -10.53
C LEU A 53 22.20 15.54 -10.30
N ARG A 54 23.20 14.96 -9.60
CA ARG A 54 23.24 13.52 -9.29
C ARG A 54 22.07 13.11 -8.38
N ARG A 55 21.80 13.91 -7.35
CA ARG A 55 20.64 13.73 -6.46
C ARG A 55 19.34 13.79 -7.23
N ARG A 56 19.13 14.85 -8.04
CA ARG A 56 17.92 15.00 -8.86
C ARG A 56 17.72 13.82 -9.79
N SER A 57 18.78 13.38 -10.48
CA SER A 57 18.74 12.23 -11.39
C SER A 57 18.39 10.93 -10.66
N ALA A 58 19.03 10.66 -9.52
CA ALA A 58 18.75 9.47 -8.71
C ALA A 58 17.30 9.44 -8.22
N LEU A 59 16.86 10.50 -7.53
CA LEU A 59 15.49 10.60 -7.02
C LEU A 59 14.45 10.56 -8.16
N SER A 60 14.74 11.17 -9.30
CA SER A 60 13.87 11.13 -10.47
C SER A 60 13.65 9.72 -10.99
N LYS A 61 14.70 8.90 -11.08
CA LYS A 61 14.58 7.50 -11.50
C LYS A 61 13.78 6.68 -10.48
N VAL A 62 13.96 6.92 -9.17
CA VAL A 62 13.13 6.30 -8.13
C VAL A 62 11.66 6.65 -8.36
N VAL A 63 11.35 7.94 -8.56
CA VAL A 63 9.98 8.41 -8.81
C VAL A 63 9.38 7.76 -10.05
N VAL A 64 10.08 7.77 -11.18
CA VAL A 64 9.59 7.21 -12.43
C VAL A 64 9.37 5.70 -12.31
N GLY A 65 10.33 4.97 -11.74
CA GLY A 65 10.21 3.52 -11.54
C GLY A 65 9.06 3.14 -10.59
N ALA A 66 8.98 3.79 -9.43
CA ALA A 66 7.95 3.50 -8.43
C ALA A 66 6.55 3.91 -8.88
N LEU A 67 6.39 5.04 -9.60
CA LEU A 67 5.09 5.43 -10.15
C LEU A 67 4.68 4.56 -11.34
N GLY A 68 5.63 4.17 -12.19
CA GLY A 68 5.37 3.18 -13.25
C GLY A 68 4.89 1.85 -12.67
N PHE A 69 5.57 1.36 -11.63
CA PHE A 69 5.15 0.18 -10.87
C PHE A 69 3.74 0.35 -10.29
N GLN A 70 3.45 1.49 -9.65
CA GLN A 70 2.14 1.73 -9.05
C GLN A 70 1.01 1.80 -10.09
N VAL A 71 1.24 2.40 -11.25
CA VAL A 71 0.25 2.43 -12.34
C VAL A 71 -0.03 1.01 -12.82
N PHE A 72 1.00 0.19 -13.02
CA PHE A 72 0.83 -1.22 -13.36
C PHE A 72 0.06 -1.99 -12.27
N HIS A 73 0.42 -1.81 -11.00
CA HIS A 73 -0.25 -2.41 -9.84
C HIS A 73 -1.73 -2.00 -9.74
N PHE A 74 -2.06 -0.74 -10.01
CA PHE A 74 -3.45 -0.29 -10.07
C PHE A 74 -4.23 -0.95 -11.22
N LEU A 75 -3.64 -1.08 -12.40
CA LEU A 75 -4.27 -1.78 -13.52
C LEU A 75 -4.49 -3.26 -13.21
N GLU A 76 -3.55 -3.90 -12.52
CA GLU A 76 -3.65 -5.28 -12.04
C GLU A 76 -4.88 -5.45 -11.12
N HIS A 77 -5.04 -4.58 -10.12
CA HIS A 77 -6.26 -4.55 -9.30
C HIS A 77 -7.53 -4.26 -10.10
N GLY A 78 -7.44 -3.46 -11.18
CA GLY A 78 -8.55 -3.25 -12.11
C GLY A 78 -8.96 -4.54 -12.83
N LEU A 79 -8.00 -5.37 -13.22
CA LEU A 79 -8.27 -6.69 -13.81
C LEU A 79 -8.86 -7.65 -12.77
N GLN A 80 -8.35 -7.66 -11.53
CA GLN A 80 -8.92 -8.45 -10.43
C GLN A 80 -10.37 -8.04 -10.15
N LEU A 81 -10.65 -6.74 -10.11
CA LEU A 81 -11.98 -6.19 -9.92
C LEU A 81 -12.91 -6.58 -11.07
N GLY A 82 -12.43 -6.47 -12.31
CA GLY A 82 -13.17 -6.91 -13.50
C GLY A 82 -13.52 -8.39 -13.45
N TYR A 83 -12.55 -9.26 -13.13
CA TYR A 83 -12.79 -10.69 -12.94
C TYR A 83 -13.82 -10.96 -11.85
N TRP A 84 -13.65 -10.34 -10.67
CA TRP A 84 -14.53 -10.51 -9.53
C TRP A 84 -15.96 -10.08 -9.86
N PHE A 85 -16.14 -9.00 -10.63
CA PHE A 85 -17.47 -8.53 -11.05
C PHE A 85 -18.27 -9.62 -11.79
N PHE A 86 -17.60 -10.48 -12.55
CA PHE A 86 -18.22 -11.61 -13.25
C PHE A 86 -18.21 -12.93 -12.44
N ASN A 87 -17.51 -12.97 -11.30
CA ASN A 87 -17.25 -14.18 -10.52
C ASN A 87 -17.34 -13.93 -9.01
N THR A 88 -18.38 -13.23 -8.55
CA THR A 88 -18.48 -12.69 -7.17
C THR A 88 -18.41 -13.75 -6.07
N LYS A 89 -18.75 -15.01 -6.39
CA LYS A 89 -18.71 -16.15 -5.45
C LYS A 89 -17.39 -16.92 -5.44
N GLN A 90 -16.48 -16.60 -6.36
CA GLN A 90 -15.18 -17.25 -6.42
C GLN A 90 -14.17 -16.52 -5.54
N LYS A 91 -13.07 -17.20 -5.23
CA LYS A 91 -11.91 -16.54 -4.59
C LYS A 91 -11.41 -15.40 -5.51
N PRO A 92 -10.88 -14.30 -4.94
CA PRO A 92 -10.24 -13.26 -5.74
C PRO A 92 -9.21 -13.88 -6.67
N TRP A 93 -9.34 -13.59 -7.95
CA TRP A 93 -8.36 -14.02 -8.94
C TRP A 93 -7.09 -13.20 -8.79
N LEU A 94 -5.95 -13.87 -8.84
CA LEU A 94 -4.64 -13.25 -8.99
C LEU A 94 -4.22 -13.37 -10.45
N THR A 95 -3.74 -12.27 -11.02
CA THR A 95 -3.10 -12.33 -12.34
C THR A 95 -1.90 -13.29 -12.31
N PRO A 96 -1.49 -13.90 -13.45
CA PRO A 96 -0.41 -14.88 -13.46
C PRO A 96 0.90 -14.39 -12.81
N TRP A 97 1.23 -13.11 -12.98
CA TRP A 97 2.42 -12.51 -12.36
C TRP A 97 2.21 -12.20 -10.87
N ALA A 98 1.01 -11.80 -10.45
CA ALA A 98 0.70 -11.65 -9.02
C ALA A 98 0.77 -13.01 -8.32
N GLN A 99 0.17 -14.05 -8.90
CA GLN A 99 0.26 -15.43 -8.40
C GLN A 99 1.73 -15.88 -8.29
N THR A 100 2.53 -15.67 -9.34
CA THR A 100 3.97 -15.97 -9.30
C THR A 100 4.67 -15.25 -8.14
N GLY A 101 4.35 -13.97 -7.92
CA GLY A 101 4.90 -13.20 -6.81
C GLY A 101 4.46 -13.71 -5.43
N VAL A 102 3.19 -14.08 -5.29
CA VAL A 102 2.65 -14.70 -4.05
C VAL A 102 3.33 -16.03 -3.79
N ASP A 103 3.39 -16.91 -4.77
CA ASP A 103 4.01 -18.24 -4.66
C ASP A 103 5.49 -18.11 -4.30
N GLY A 104 6.19 -17.17 -4.92
CA GLY A 104 7.60 -16.94 -4.66
C GLY A 104 7.88 -16.40 -3.26
N LEU A 105 7.07 -15.47 -2.76
CA LEU A 105 7.19 -14.99 -1.39
C LEU A 105 6.69 -16.03 -0.38
N ALA A 106 5.68 -16.82 -0.73
CA ALA A 106 5.17 -17.93 0.07
C ALA A 106 6.24 -19.00 0.28
N PHE A 107 7.08 -19.30 -0.72
CA PHE A 107 8.23 -20.19 -0.59
C PHE A 107 9.14 -19.75 0.57
N TRP A 108 9.55 -18.47 0.59
CA TRP A 108 10.38 -17.94 1.69
C TRP A 108 9.63 -17.93 3.03
N CYS A 109 8.32 -17.71 2.99
CA CYS A 109 7.47 -17.81 4.17
C CYS A 109 7.40 -19.23 4.73
N GLN A 110 7.67 -20.31 4.00
CA GLN A 110 7.70 -21.67 4.56
C GLN A 110 8.88 -21.85 5.53
N ILE A 111 9.96 -21.12 5.30
CA ILE A 111 11.19 -21.17 6.09
C ILE A 111 11.08 -20.23 7.30
N TRP A 112 10.30 -19.14 7.16
CA TRP A 112 10.07 -18.19 8.23
C TRP A 112 8.88 -18.62 9.12
N PRO A 113 9.08 -18.81 10.44
CA PRO A 113 8.01 -19.26 11.32
C PRO A 113 6.87 -18.24 11.43
N GLY A 114 5.64 -18.72 11.43
CA GLY A 114 4.44 -17.90 11.60
C GLY A 114 3.17 -18.74 11.67
N SER A 115 2.06 -18.11 12.06
CA SER A 115 0.78 -18.78 12.28
C SER A 115 -0.09 -18.91 11.02
N GLY A 116 -0.05 -17.95 10.09
CA GLY A 116 -0.86 -17.99 8.87
C GLY A 116 -0.36 -18.98 7.82
N GLY A 117 -1.22 -19.41 6.89
CA GLY A 117 -0.79 -20.25 5.78
C GLY A 117 0.30 -19.56 4.94
N ALA A 118 1.25 -20.32 4.39
CA ALA A 118 2.37 -19.75 3.63
C ALA A 118 1.92 -18.88 2.45
N GLU A 119 0.87 -19.30 1.74
CA GLU A 119 0.25 -18.53 0.64
C GLU A 119 -0.33 -17.19 1.12
N GLN A 120 -1.07 -17.20 2.24
CA GLN A 120 -1.62 -15.99 2.84
C GLN A 120 -0.52 -15.04 3.31
N ARG A 121 0.55 -15.57 3.92
CA ARG A 121 1.74 -14.79 4.29
C ARG A 121 2.43 -14.20 3.06
N GLY A 122 2.57 -15.00 2.00
CA GLY A 122 3.13 -14.56 0.71
C GLY A 122 2.33 -13.44 0.08
N ALA A 123 1.00 -13.51 0.11
CA ALA A 123 0.10 -12.47 -0.41
C ALA A 123 0.23 -11.14 0.36
N GLU A 124 0.20 -11.18 1.69
CA GLU A 124 0.38 -9.93 2.47
C GLU A 124 1.80 -9.37 2.31
N LEU A 125 2.82 -10.22 2.22
CA LEU A 125 4.19 -9.79 1.96
C LEU A 125 4.35 -9.18 0.57
N LEU A 126 3.66 -9.70 -0.46
CA LEU A 126 3.64 -9.13 -1.81
C LEU A 126 3.08 -7.72 -1.79
N HIS A 127 1.96 -7.52 -1.10
CA HIS A 127 1.39 -6.19 -0.92
C HIS A 127 2.33 -5.27 -0.14
N LEU A 128 2.98 -5.75 0.92
CA LEU A 128 3.94 -4.95 1.69
C LEU A 128 5.13 -4.51 0.84
N VAL A 129 5.68 -5.41 0.01
CA VAL A 129 6.75 -5.10 -0.95
C VAL A 129 6.31 -4.02 -1.95
N GLY A 130 5.15 -4.20 -2.59
CA GLY A 130 4.63 -3.23 -3.55
C GLY A 130 4.38 -1.86 -2.91
N ASN A 131 3.79 -1.83 -1.72
CA ASN A 131 3.54 -0.60 -0.97
C ASN A 131 4.82 0.08 -0.48
N THR A 132 5.88 -0.68 -0.19
CA THR A 132 7.21 -0.13 0.14
C THR A 132 7.80 0.60 -1.06
N ILE A 133 7.82 -0.04 -2.23
CA ILE A 133 8.32 0.55 -3.48
C ILE A 133 7.59 1.86 -3.77
N PHE A 134 6.26 1.85 -3.68
CA PHE A 134 5.47 3.05 -3.93
C PHE A 134 5.67 4.13 -2.85
N LEU A 135 5.77 3.76 -1.56
CA LEU A 135 6.06 4.70 -0.48
C LEU A 135 7.39 5.42 -0.71
N VAL A 136 8.45 4.67 -1.04
CA VAL A 136 9.76 5.24 -1.38
C VAL A 136 9.67 6.18 -2.59
N GLY A 137 8.88 5.81 -3.59
CA GLY A 137 8.56 6.67 -4.74
C GLY A 137 7.94 8.01 -4.36
N VAL A 138 6.88 8.00 -3.53
CA VAL A 138 6.21 9.24 -3.12
C VAL A 138 7.07 10.08 -2.17
N LEU A 139 7.93 9.47 -1.35
CA LEU A 139 8.92 10.19 -0.54
C LEU A 139 9.96 10.89 -1.43
N ALA A 140 10.49 10.19 -2.45
CA ALA A 140 11.39 10.80 -3.43
C ALA A 140 10.72 11.97 -4.17
N LEU A 141 9.46 11.80 -4.56
CA LEU A 141 8.67 12.85 -5.20
C LEU A 141 8.45 14.05 -4.28
N PHE A 142 8.17 13.81 -3.00
CA PHE A 142 8.05 14.87 -2.01
C PHE A 142 9.36 15.65 -1.82
N VAL A 143 10.51 14.96 -1.77
CA VAL A 143 11.82 15.59 -1.68
C VAL A 143 12.08 16.48 -2.90
N LEU A 144 11.80 16.00 -4.12
CA LEU A 144 11.94 16.79 -5.34
C LEU A 144 10.98 17.98 -5.37
N ALA A 145 9.74 17.81 -4.90
CA ALA A 145 8.77 18.90 -4.78
C ALA A 145 9.27 20.00 -3.84
N ARG A 146 9.90 19.63 -2.72
CA ARG A 146 10.52 20.59 -1.78
C ARG A 146 11.72 21.29 -2.39
N GLU A 147 12.60 20.55 -3.06
CA GLU A 147 13.81 21.11 -3.68
C GLU A 147 13.49 22.14 -4.79
N THR A 148 12.38 21.96 -5.50
CA THR A 148 11.93 22.86 -6.56
C THR A 148 11.04 24.00 -6.08
N GLY A 149 10.77 24.09 -4.77
CA GLY A 149 9.80 25.06 -4.24
C GLY A 149 8.36 24.83 -4.73
N THR A 150 8.03 23.61 -5.18
CA THR A 150 6.69 23.26 -5.67
C THR A 150 5.69 23.24 -4.51
N ARG A 151 4.81 24.24 -4.44
CA ARG A 151 3.77 24.37 -3.39
C ARG A 151 2.52 23.55 -3.70
N ASN A 152 2.68 22.31 -4.16
CA ASN A 152 1.57 21.42 -4.48
C ASN A 152 1.25 20.49 -3.28
N ARG A 153 0.01 20.55 -2.79
CA ARG A 153 -0.45 19.75 -1.65
C ARG A 153 -0.56 18.26 -1.95
N SER A 154 -0.66 17.86 -3.21
CA SER A 154 -0.73 16.45 -3.63
C SER A 154 0.55 15.70 -3.25
N ALA A 155 1.73 16.32 -3.21
CA ALA A 155 2.94 15.63 -2.77
C ALA A 155 2.86 15.24 -1.27
N GLN A 156 2.35 16.14 -0.43
CA GLN A 156 2.09 15.87 0.99
C GLN A 156 0.96 14.85 1.16
N GLY A 157 -0.12 15.00 0.40
CA GLY A 157 -1.25 14.08 0.39
C GLY A 157 -0.86 12.67 -0.03
N ALA A 158 0.01 12.53 -1.04
CA ALA A 158 0.53 11.23 -1.49
C ALA A 158 1.34 10.54 -0.39
N VAL A 159 2.25 11.26 0.28
CA VAL A 159 3.02 10.71 1.41
C VAL A 159 2.09 10.28 2.54
N LEU A 160 1.10 11.11 2.89
CA LEU A 160 0.17 10.79 3.97
C LEU A 160 -0.67 9.55 3.61
N PHE A 161 -1.34 9.57 2.46
CA PHE A 161 -2.25 8.50 2.06
C PHE A 161 -1.51 7.17 1.86
N GLN A 162 -0.39 7.19 1.14
CA GLN A 162 0.43 5.99 0.95
C GLN A 162 1.09 5.53 2.24
N GLY A 163 1.47 6.45 3.14
CA GLY A 163 1.99 6.10 4.45
C GLY A 163 0.99 5.33 5.31
N LEU A 164 -0.29 5.72 5.28
CA LEU A 164 -1.35 4.98 5.97
C LEU A 164 -1.62 3.61 5.34
N HIS A 165 -1.65 3.54 4.02
CA HIS A 165 -1.87 2.28 3.31
C HIS A 165 -0.71 1.30 3.53
N PHE A 166 0.54 1.79 3.54
CA PHE A 166 1.71 1.00 3.91
C PHE A 166 1.65 0.53 5.38
N LEU A 167 1.21 1.39 6.31
CA LEU A 167 1.04 1.02 7.71
C LEU A 167 -0.02 -0.08 7.87
N GLU A 168 -1.14 0.02 7.14
CA GLU A 168 -2.16 -1.03 7.10
C GLU A 168 -1.55 -2.37 6.66
N HIS A 169 -0.82 -2.40 5.55
CA HIS A 169 -0.19 -3.63 5.06
C HIS A 169 0.93 -4.16 5.96
N SER A 170 1.61 -3.26 6.69
CA SER A 170 2.57 -3.65 7.71
C SER A 170 1.86 -4.37 8.86
N LEU A 171 0.71 -3.84 9.30
CA LEU A 171 -0.11 -4.44 10.34
C LEU A 171 -0.73 -5.77 9.88
N LEU A 172 -1.29 -5.83 8.67
CA LEU A 172 -1.82 -7.06 8.07
C LEU A 172 -0.75 -8.15 8.00
N THR A 173 0.42 -7.83 7.46
CA THR A 173 1.54 -8.77 7.38
C THR A 173 1.93 -9.24 8.78
N ALA A 174 2.21 -8.32 9.71
CA ALA A 174 2.60 -8.68 11.07
C ALA A 174 1.56 -9.57 11.76
N THR A 175 0.27 -9.25 11.61
CA THR A 175 -0.83 -9.99 12.25
C THR A 175 -1.08 -11.35 11.61
N VAL A 176 -0.92 -11.51 10.29
CA VAL A 176 -0.95 -12.84 9.65
C VAL A 176 0.20 -13.71 10.16
N PHE A 177 1.41 -13.15 10.31
CA PHE A 177 2.53 -13.90 10.87
C PHE A 177 2.30 -14.27 12.34
N ALA A 178 1.75 -13.36 13.14
CA ALA A 178 1.59 -13.55 14.59
C ALA A 178 0.34 -14.37 14.99
N THR A 179 -0.76 -14.23 14.25
CA THR A 179 -2.08 -14.77 14.63
C THR A 179 -2.73 -15.65 13.56
N GLY A 180 -2.18 -15.65 12.34
CA GLY A 180 -2.78 -16.32 11.18
C GLY A 180 -3.91 -15.54 10.52
N THR A 181 -4.25 -14.37 11.04
CA THR A 181 -5.31 -13.51 10.50
C THR A 181 -4.78 -12.10 10.28
N GLY A 182 -5.10 -11.51 9.13
CA GLY A 182 -4.70 -10.14 8.83
C GLY A 182 -5.69 -9.17 9.46
N TRP A 183 -5.19 -8.22 10.27
CA TRP A 183 -6.00 -7.17 10.86
C TRP A 183 -5.72 -5.82 10.18
N GLY A 184 -6.67 -5.34 9.39
CA GLY A 184 -6.59 -4.05 8.71
C GLY A 184 -7.96 -3.63 8.19
N ALA A 185 -8.07 -2.41 7.67
CA ALA A 185 -9.33 -1.89 7.14
C ALA A 185 -9.87 -2.76 5.99
N SER A 186 -8.99 -3.19 5.08
CA SER A 186 -9.24 -4.15 4.00
C SER A 186 -9.82 -5.47 4.48
N THR A 187 -9.48 -5.93 5.69
CA THR A 187 -10.04 -7.16 6.29
C THR A 187 -11.17 -6.90 7.28
N MET A 188 -11.63 -5.66 7.38
CA MET A 188 -12.54 -5.19 8.43
C MET A 188 -12.04 -5.60 9.82
N PHE A 189 -10.73 -5.56 10.01
CA PHE A 189 -10.01 -5.96 11.22
C PHE A 189 -10.24 -7.43 11.60
N GLY A 190 -10.19 -8.31 10.58
CA GLY A 190 -10.39 -9.75 10.75
C GLY A 190 -11.83 -10.15 11.04
N ARG A 191 -12.80 -9.24 10.87
CA ARG A 191 -14.22 -9.51 11.15
C ARG A 191 -14.92 -10.25 10.02
N TRP A 192 -14.49 -10.04 8.78
CA TRP A 192 -15.10 -10.65 7.61
C TRP A 192 -14.31 -11.88 7.18
N SER A 193 -15.00 -12.85 6.57
CA SER A 193 -14.40 -14.03 5.96
C SER A 193 -15.14 -14.40 4.68
N GLY A 194 -14.72 -15.46 4.00
CA GLY A 194 -15.41 -15.98 2.81
C GLY A 194 -15.48 -14.99 1.63
N SER A 195 -16.57 -15.07 0.88
CA SER A 195 -16.80 -14.23 -0.31
C SER A 195 -17.09 -12.77 0.04
N GLU A 196 -17.68 -12.47 1.19
CA GLU A 196 -17.89 -11.09 1.69
C GLU A 196 -16.56 -10.36 1.90
N LEU A 197 -15.61 -10.98 2.62
CA LEU A 197 -14.25 -10.44 2.79
C LEU A 197 -13.55 -10.25 1.43
N SER A 198 -13.66 -11.25 0.57
CA SER A 198 -13.03 -11.24 -0.76
C SER A 198 -13.52 -10.06 -1.59
N SER A 199 -14.84 -9.85 -1.60
CA SER A 199 -15.51 -8.73 -2.28
C SER A 199 -15.00 -7.39 -1.74
N HIS A 200 -15.02 -7.24 -0.42
CA HIS A 200 -14.53 -6.03 0.24
C HIS A 200 -13.09 -5.72 -0.11
N ARG A 201 -12.19 -6.72 0.00
CA ARG A 201 -10.75 -6.55 -0.25
C ARG A 201 -10.47 -6.10 -1.67
N VAL A 202 -11.07 -6.74 -2.67
CA VAL A 202 -10.84 -6.42 -4.08
C VAL A 202 -11.19 -4.97 -4.36
N TRP A 203 -12.37 -4.53 -3.92
CA TRP A 203 -12.78 -3.16 -4.07
C TRP A 203 -11.96 -2.17 -3.24
N TRP A 204 -11.67 -2.49 -1.97
CA TRP A 204 -10.86 -1.66 -1.10
C TRP A 204 -9.51 -1.38 -1.72
N HIS A 205 -8.80 -2.42 -2.16
CA HIS A 205 -7.49 -2.26 -2.78
C HIS A 205 -7.58 -1.50 -4.10
N PHE A 206 -8.57 -1.77 -4.95
CA PHE A 206 -8.76 -1.00 -6.19
C PHE A 206 -8.96 0.49 -5.90
N THR A 207 -9.86 0.82 -4.98
CA THR A 207 -10.20 2.18 -4.57
C THR A 207 -8.99 2.93 -4.00
N VAL A 208 -8.33 2.33 -3.00
CA VAL A 208 -7.22 2.97 -2.29
C VAL A 208 -6.04 3.16 -3.24
N ASN A 209 -5.70 2.15 -4.05
CA ASN A 209 -4.66 2.29 -5.07
C ASN A 209 -5.02 3.34 -6.14
N GLY A 210 -6.28 3.42 -6.56
CA GLY A 210 -6.74 4.42 -7.53
C GLY A 210 -6.56 5.85 -7.02
N ILE A 211 -6.99 6.11 -5.77
CA ILE A 211 -6.82 7.41 -5.12
C ILE A 211 -5.34 7.76 -4.95
N ALA A 212 -4.54 6.84 -4.42
CA ALA A 212 -3.12 7.06 -4.22
C ALA A 212 -2.39 7.36 -5.53
N THR A 213 -2.70 6.60 -6.59
CA THR A 213 -2.15 6.80 -7.94
C THR A 213 -2.51 8.18 -8.49
N ALA A 214 -3.78 8.58 -8.40
CA ALA A 214 -4.23 9.88 -8.90
C ALA A 214 -3.55 11.07 -8.18
N ILE A 215 -3.43 10.98 -6.85
CA ILE A 215 -2.75 12.02 -6.05
C ILE A 215 -1.25 12.07 -6.40
N ALA A 216 -0.59 10.92 -6.52
CA ALA A 216 0.83 10.85 -6.83
C ALA A 216 1.14 11.33 -8.26
N LEU A 217 0.32 10.99 -9.26
CA LEU A 217 0.44 11.51 -10.63
C LEU A 217 0.21 13.03 -10.67
N SER A 218 -0.75 13.55 -9.90
CA SER A 218 -0.97 15.00 -9.78
C SER A 218 0.25 15.71 -9.20
N ALA A 219 0.89 15.11 -8.19
CA ALA A 219 2.13 15.62 -7.61
C ALA A 219 3.30 15.55 -8.61
N LEU A 220 3.41 14.44 -9.36
CA LEU A 220 4.43 14.26 -10.41
C LEU A 220 4.33 15.37 -11.47
N VAL A 221 3.13 15.60 -12.00
CA VAL A 221 2.88 16.65 -13.00
C VAL A 221 3.29 18.02 -12.47
N ALA A 222 3.02 18.32 -11.19
CA ALA A 222 3.44 19.58 -10.58
C ALA A 222 4.97 19.71 -10.50
N VAL A 223 5.68 18.65 -10.12
CA VAL A 223 7.15 18.61 -10.06
C VAL A 223 7.79 18.68 -11.46
N MET A 224 7.18 18.04 -12.46
CA MET A 224 7.61 18.15 -13.85
C MET A 224 7.52 19.61 -14.34
N ARG A 225 6.41 20.29 -14.03
CA ARG A 225 6.19 21.69 -14.42
C ARG A 225 7.16 22.67 -13.76
N SER A 226 7.65 22.36 -12.56
CA SER A 226 8.66 23.17 -11.87
C SER A 226 10.11 22.85 -12.29
N GLY A 227 10.32 21.88 -13.17
CA GLY A 227 11.65 21.47 -13.63
C GLY A 227 12.41 20.59 -12.64
N GLY A 228 11.70 19.88 -11.76
CA GLY A 228 12.31 18.95 -10.80
C GLY A 228 12.83 17.65 -11.41
N LEU A 229 12.33 17.29 -12.60
CA LEU A 229 12.77 16.13 -13.35
C LEU A 229 13.71 16.57 -14.49
N PRO A 230 14.91 15.97 -14.61
CA PRO A 230 15.80 16.23 -15.74
C PRO A 230 15.13 15.76 -17.04
N SER A 231 15.12 16.61 -18.07
CA SER A 231 14.87 16.24 -19.47
C SER A 231 13.42 16.11 -20.00
N ILE A 232 12.40 16.70 -19.37
CA ILE A 232 11.11 16.87 -20.04
C ILE A 232 10.89 18.35 -20.31
N SER A 233 10.80 18.70 -21.61
CA SER A 233 10.48 20.05 -22.09
C SER A 233 9.36 20.69 -21.27
N LYS A 234 9.49 21.96 -20.90
CA LYS A 234 8.48 22.69 -20.12
C LYS A 234 7.11 22.57 -20.78
N VAL A 235 6.26 21.68 -20.28
CA VAL A 235 4.87 21.58 -20.73
C VAL A 235 4.11 22.79 -20.19
N LYS A 236 3.87 23.79 -21.05
CA LYS A 236 2.94 24.89 -20.75
C LYS A 236 1.52 24.33 -20.72
N SER A 237 1.01 24.06 -19.53
CA SER A 237 -0.39 23.65 -19.35
C SER A 237 -1.15 24.75 -18.61
N GLN A 238 -2.11 25.36 -19.30
CA GLN A 238 -3.14 26.23 -18.71
C GLN A 238 -4.25 25.36 -18.09
N SER A 239 -3.96 24.65 -17.00
CA SER A 239 -5.04 24.02 -16.21
C SER A 239 -5.56 25.04 -15.21
N ALA A 240 -6.83 25.43 -15.32
CA ALA A 240 -7.48 26.27 -14.33
C ALA A 240 -7.37 25.62 -12.94
N PRO A 241 -7.07 26.39 -11.88
CA PRO A 241 -6.98 25.83 -10.54
C PRO A 241 -8.34 25.27 -10.12
N ILE A 242 -8.39 23.98 -9.79
CA ILE A 242 -9.59 23.37 -9.19
C ILE A 242 -9.80 24.05 -7.84
N SER A 243 -10.98 24.63 -7.62
CA SER A 243 -11.28 25.25 -6.33
C SER A 243 -11.26 24.21 -5.21
N LEU A 244 -10.78 24.59 -4.03
CA LEU A 244 -10.65 23.69 -2.89
C LEU A 244 -11.97 22.98 -2.55
N ARG A 245 -13.10 23.69 -2.65
CA ARG A 245 -14.45 23.12 -2.45
C ARG A 245 -14.76 22.02 -3.46
N ARG A 246 -14.44 22.23 -4.74
CA ARG A 246 -14.61 21.21 -5.80
C ARG A 246 -13.70 20.02 -5.56
N PHE A 247 -12.45 20.24 -5.17
CA PHE A 247 -11.54 19.14 -4.83
C PHE A 247 -12.11 18.27 -3.71
N PHE A 248 -12.62 18.87 -2.62
CA PHE A 248 -13.22 18.13 -1.52
C PHE A 248 -14.52 17.44 -1.90
N ALA A 249 -15.41 18.11 -2.62
CA ALA A 249 -16.66 17.50 -3.07
C ALA A 249 -16.37 16.29 -3.97
N LEU A 250 -15.44 16.41 -4.92
CA LEU A 250 -15.03 15.32 -5.79
C LEU A 250 -14.30 14.21 -5.03
N SER A 251 -13.45 14.54 -4.06
CA SER A 251 -12.76 13.55 -3.22
C SER A 251 -13.73 12.80 -2.32
N PHE A 252 -14.70 13.50 -1.71
CA PHE A 252 -15.72 12.92 -0.86
C PHE A 252 -16.70 12.06 -1.67
N LEU A 253 -17.23 12.57 -2.78
CA LEU A 253 -18.09 11.80 -3.68
C LEU A 253 -17.34 10.59 -4.25
N GLY A 254 -16.08 10.78 -4.62
CA GLY A 254 -15.20 9.70 -5.06
C GLY A 254 -15.02 8.64 -3.97
N LEU A 255 -14.61 9.03 -2.76
CA LEU A 255 -14.46 8.12 -1.62
C LEU A 255 -15.77 7.43 -1.25
N ALA A 256 -16.87 8.17 -1.19
CA ALA A 256 -18.19 7.63 -0.85
C ALA A 256 -18.64 6.64 -1.93
N ALA A 257 -18.56 6.98 -3.21
CA ALA A 257 -18.87 6.05 -4.29
C ALA A 257 -17.96 4.82 -4.24
N LEU A 258 -16.67 5.02 -4.01
CA LEU A 258 -15.66 3.97 -3.99
C LEU A 258 -15.61 3.14 -2.69
N GLN A 259 -16.37 3.48 -1.65
CA GLN A 259 -16.42 2.73 -0.37
C GLN A 259 -17.83 2.22 -0.06
N ILE A 260 -18.85 3.04 -0.27
CA ILE A 260 -20.25 2.65 -0.08
C ILE A 260 -20.66 1.63 -1.13
N PHE A 261 -20.30 1.84 -2.40
CA PHE A 261 -20.67 0.88 -3.45
C PHE A 261 -20.06 -0.50 -3.19
N PRO A 262 -18.76 -0.67 -2.89
CA PRO A 262 -18.19 -1.94 -2.48
C PRO A 262 -18.83 -2.57 -1.25
N PHE A 263 -19.10 -1.76 -0.23
CA PHE A 263 -19.71 -2.24 1.00
C PHE A 263 -21.10 -2.81 0.70
N VAL A 264 -21.93 -2.05 -0.03
CA VAL A 264 -23.26 -2.48 -0.44
C VAL A 264 -23.18 -3.71 -1.36
N LEU A 265 -22.30 -3.70 -2.37
CA LEU A 265 -22.16 -4.84 -3.30
C LEU A 265 -21.67 -6.09 -2.57
N GLY A 266 -20.69 -5.97 -1.68
CA GLY A 266 -20.16 -7.07 -0.89
C GLY A 266 -21.20 -7.64 0.07
N SER A 267 -21.97 -6.79 0.74
CA SER A 267 -23.07 -7.22 1.61
C SER A 267 -24.26 -7.82 0.86
N VAL A 268 -24.45 -7.50 -0.42
CA VAL A 268 -25.54 -8.04 -1.26
C VAL A 268 -25.11 -9.30 -2.02
N ALA A 269 -23.87 -9.35 -2.52
CA ALA A 269 -23.37 -10.41 -3.40
C ALA A 269 -22.55 -11.49 -2.67
N GLY A 270 -21.98 -11.18 -1.50
CA GLY A 270 -21.25 -12.13 -0.68
C GLY A 270 -22.21 -12.99 0.15
N ASP A 271 -21.85 -14.24 0.36
CA ASP A 271 -22.52 -15.06 1.37
C ASP A 271 -22.10 -14.51 2.75
N PRO A 272 -23.04 -14.20 3.65
CA PRO A 272 -22.71 -13.61 4.93
C PRO A 272 -21.81 -14.57 5.71
N ALA A 273 -20.67 -14.07 6.17
CA ALA A 273 -19.81 -14.85 7.05
C ALA A 273 -20.60 -15.27 8.31
N PRO A 274 -20.29 -16.42 8.94
CA PRO A 274 -20.71 -16.65 10.32
C PRO A 274 -20.27 -15.43 11.12
N ARG A 275 -21.21 -14.62 11.60
CA ARG A 275 -20.90 -13.33 12.22
C ARG A 275 -20.02 -13.57 13.43
N VAL A 276 -18.71 -13.35 13.29
CA VAL A 276 -17.79 -13.49 14.41
C VAL A 276 -17.96 -12.32 15.39
N ARG A 277 -18.57 -11.19 14.95
CA ARG A 277 -18.96 -10.03 15.77
C ARG A 277 -20.25 -9.37 15.25
N ASN A 278 -21.14 -8.95 16.14
CA ASN A 278 -22.47 -8.42 15.79
C ASN A 278 -22.39 -6.97 15.26
N LEU A 279 -22.94 -6.71 14.08
CA LEU A 279 -22.91 -5.40 13.40
C LEU A 279 -23.98 -4.40 13.87
N MET A 280 -24.87 -4.78 14.80
CA MET A 280 -26.01 -3.94 15.19
C MET A 280 -25.64 -2.71 16.03
N LEU A 281 -24.36 -2.37 16.22
CA LEU A 281 -23.88 -1.34 17.17
C LEU A 281 -24.35 -1.55 18.62
N LEU A 282 -25.13 -2.60 18.92
CA LEU A 282 -25.56 -2.99 20.26
C LEU A 282 -24.34 -3.30 21.14
N ASP A 283 -23.30 -3.90 20.56
CA ASP A 283 -22.03 -4.11 21.24
C ASP A 283 -21.25 -2.79 21.38
N VAL A 284 -21.33 -1.85 20.44
CA VAL A 284 -20.62 -0.54 20.52
C VAL A 284 -21.24 0.38 21.59
N LEU A 285 -22.54 0.25 21.83
CA LEU A 285 -23.26 0.95 22.89
C LEU A 285 -23.31 0.15 24.20
N SER A 286 -22.75 -1.06 24.23
CA SER A 286 -22.68 -1.84 25.46
C SER A 286 -21.71 -1.19 26.45
N PRO A 287 -22.08 -1.07 27.74
CA PRO A 287 -21.18 -0.53 28.76
C PRO A 287 -19.87 -1.34 28.80
N GLY A 288 -18.74 -0.69 28.47
CA GLY A 288 -17.41 -1.32 28.41
C GLY A 288 -16.82 -1.49 27.01
N ALA A 289 -17.57 -1.18 25.95
CA ALA A 289 -17.15 -1.31 24.54
C ALA A 289 -17.03 0.03 23.78
N TRP A 290 -17.22 1.15 24.49
CA TRP A 290 -17.11 2.52 23.97
C TRP A 290 -15.72 2.86 23.41
N TRP A 291 -14.69 2.08 23.73
CA TRP A 291 -13.38 2.19 23.10
C TRP A 291 -13.41 1.90 21.59
N HIS A 292 -14.48 1.27 21.07
CA HIS A 292 -14.75 1.17 19.63
C HIS A 292 -15.13 2.51 18.96
N LEU A 293 -15.54 3.53 19.72
CA LEU A 293 -15.70 4.91 19.23
C LEU A 293 -14.42 5.73 19.39
N ALA A 294 -13.61 5.40 20.41
CA ALA A 294 -12.22 5.84 20.53
C ALA A 294 -11.29 5.01 19.64
N ASP A 295 -11.85 4.23 18.72
CA ASP A 295 -11.12 3.35 17.84
C ASP A 295 -10.18 4.24 17.00
N PRO A 296 -8.85 4.01 17.09
CA PRO A 296 -7.88 4.74 16.29
C PRO A 296 -8.25 4.73 14.81
N TYR A 297 -9.02 3.77 14.31
CA TYR A 297 -9.37 3.67 12.89
C TYR A 297 -10.54 4.56 12.44
N VAL A 298 -11.38 5.07 13.34
CA VAL A 298 -12.33 6.17 13.04
C VAL A 298 -11.66 7.51 13.34
N LEU A 299 -10.94 7.57 14.45
CA LEU A 299 -10.29 8.79 14.90
C LEU A 299 -9.11 9.18 14.00
N ILE A 300 -8.28 8.26 13.52
CA ILE A 300 -7.10 8.60 12.70
C ILE A 300 -7.51 9.22 11.37
N PRO A 301 -8.40 8.66 10.53
CA PRO A 301 -8.84 9.33 9.30
C PRO A 301 -9.48 10.70 9.57
N VAL A 302 -10.31 10.82 10.61
CA VAL A 302 -10.94 12.09 11.01
C VAL A 302 -9.90 13.10 11.50
N LEU A 303 -9.01 12.71 12.39
CA LEU A 303 -7.91 13.52 12.92
C LEU A 303 -6.91 13.88 11.83
N LEU A 304 -6.72 13.04 10.82
CA LEU A 304 -5.86 13.32 9.67
C LEU A 304 -6.51 14.29 8.69
N LEU A 305 -7.82 14.17 8.43
CA LEU A 305 -8.58 15.20 7.72
C LEU A 305 -8.51 16.54 8.46
N VAL A 306 -8.58 16.52 9.81
CA VAL A 306 -8.40 17.69 10.67
C VAL A 306 -6.95 18.20 10.67
N ALA A 307 -5.94 17.33 10.63
CA ALA A 307 -4.53 17.72 10.57
C ALA A 307 -4.17 18.32 9.21
N MET A 308 -4.70 17.75 8.12
CA MET A 308 -4.63 18.34 6.77
C MET A 308 -5.32 19.70 6.73
N TRP A 309 -6.42 19.88 7.47
CA TRP A 309 -7.13 21.15 7.63
C TRP A 309 -6.32 22.18 8.42
N ARG A 310 -5.61 21.76 9.47
CA ARG A 310 -4.84 22.64 10.38
C ARG A 310 -3.41 22.92 9.96
N MET A 311 -2.87 22.30 8.91
CA MET A 311 -1.55 22.68 8.37
C MET A 311 -1.53 24.19 8.05
N PRO A 312 -0.76 25.01 8.82
CA PRO A 312 -0.87 26.46 8.74
C PRO A 312 -0.51 26.98 7.36
N LYS A 313 -1.33 27.89 6.82
CA LYS A 313 -1.00 28.65 5.60
C LYS A 313 0.28 29.48 5.76
N HIS A 314 0.68 29.78 7.00
CA HIS A 314 1.78 30.69 7.33
C HIS A 314 3.19 30.08 7.16
N VAL A 315 3.32 28.76 7.05
CA VAL A 315 4.59 28.11 6.64
C VAL A 315 4.87 28.33 5.13
N LEU A 316 3.94 28.93 4.39
CA LEU A 316 4.04 29.19 2.94
C LEU A 316 4.37 30.66 2.60
N LEU A 317 4.58 31.56 3.55
CA LEU A 317 4.79 32.99 3.24
C LEU A 317 6.11 33.60 3.74
N SER A 318 6.95 32.88 4.49
CA SER A 318 8.19 33.45 5.06
C SER A 318 9.45 33.26 4.19
N SER A 319 9.35 33.36 2.87
CA SER A 319 10.53 33.33 1.98
C SER A 319 10.43 34.38 0.90
N GLY A 320 10.24 35.62 1.36
CA GLY A 320 10.16 36.81 0.54
C GLY A 320 10.48 38.02 1.39
N ASP A 321 11.65 37.99 2.04
CA ASP A 321 12.47 39.13 2.43
C ASP A 321 13.94 38.72 2.21
#